data_AF-A5BCX8-F1
#
_entry.id   AF-A5BCX8-F1
#
_cell.length_a   1.000
_cell.length_b   1.000
_cell.length_c   1.000
_cell.angle_alpha   90.00
_cell.angle_beta   90.00
_cell.angle_gamma   90.00
#
_symmetry.space_group_name_H-M   'P 1'
#
loop_
_entity.id
_entity.type
_entity.pdbx_description
1 polymer ?
#
loop_
_entity_poly.entity_id
_entity_poly.type
_entity_poly.pdbx_seq_one_letter_code
_entity_poly.pdbx_strand_id
1 'polypeptide(L)'
;MGSIGFDGLNNPETVANDPVVSFKTAFWFWMNNVHSIIGQGFGATIRAINSMECGGGNTAAVNARIGYYTDYCNQFSVSTGDNLSC
;
A
#
# COMPACT_ATOMS: atom_id res chain seq x y z
N MET A 1 8.92 12.56 9.98
CA MET A 1 7.63 12.37 10.69
C MET A 1 6.87 13.66 11.02
N GLY A 2 7.45 14.86 10.83
CA GLY A 2 6.75 16.14 11.11
C GLY A 2 5.49 16.44 10.29
N SER A 3 5.16 15.63 9.28
CA SER A 3 3.97 15.79 8.43
C SER A 3 2.66 15.32 9.07
N ILE A 4 2.71 14.48 10.11
CA ILE A 4 1.51 13.85 10.71
C ILE A 4 1.13 14.51 12.03
N GLY A 5 2.04 15.32 12.59
CA GLY A 5 1.82 16.05 13.85
C GLY A 5 2.06 15.23 15.12
N PHE A 6 2.82 14.14 15.04
CA PHE A 6 3.26 13.36 16.21
C PHE A 6 4.75 13.03 16.13
N ASP A 7 5.38 12.81 17.30
CA ASP A 7 6.79 12.45 17.39
C ASP A 7 6.98 10.94 17.17
N GLY A 8 7.14 10.55 15.92
CA GLY A 8 7.36 9.14 15.58
C GLY A 8 8.76 8.60 15.88
N LEU A 9 9.72 9.43 16.32
CA LEU A 9 11.04 8.96 16.73
C LEU A 9 11.06 8.56 18.20
N ASN A 10 10.42 9.36 19.06
CA ASN A 10 10.37 9.10 20.50
C ASN A 10 9.11 8.34 20.93
N ASN A 11 8.03 8.40 20.15
CA ASN A 11 6.74 7.77 20.47
C ASN A 11 6.15 6.95 19.29
N PRO A 12 6.89 5.99 18.72
CA PRO A 12 6.43 5.18 17.59
C PRO A 12 5.17 4.37 17.89
N GLU A 13 4.95 3.98 19.14
CA GLU A 13 3.77 3.25 19.62
C GLU A 13 2.46 4.00 19.37
N THR A 14 2.51 5.32 19.19
CA THR A 14 1.34 6.14 18.85
C THR A 14 0.65 5.64 17.58
N VAL A 15 1.42 5.13 16.60
CA VAL A 15 0.88 4.57 15.35
C VAL A 15 0.00 3.34 15.59
N ALA A 16 0.30 2.57 16.63
CA ALA A 16 -0.46 1.37 16.99
C ALA A 16 -1.67 1.66 17.87
N ASN A 17 -1.64 2.76 18.64
CA ASN A 17 -2.64 3.06 19.66
C ASN A 17 -3.65 4.15 19.25
N ASP A 18 -3.31 5.02 18.28
CA ASP A 18 -4.22 6.06 17.79
C ASP A 18 -4.65 5.73 16.33
N PRO A 19 -5.94 5.45 16.08
CA PRO A 19 -6.42 5.09 14.75
C PRO A 19 -6.28 6.23 13.73
N VAL A 20 -6.40 7.49 14.16
CA VAL A 20 -6.23 8.65 13.26
C VAL A 20 -4.78 8.77 12.84
N VAL A 21 -3.84 8.61 13.78
CA VAL A 21 -2.41 8.60 13.47
C VAL A 21 -2.06 7.41 12.58
N SER A 22 -2.64 6.23 12.85
CA SER A 22 -2.45 5.01 12.06
C SER A 22 -2.85 5.18 10.59
N PHE A 23 -4.01 5.78 10.32
CA PHE A 23 -4.40 6.04 8.93
C PHE A 23 -3.57 7.15 8.28
N LYS A 24 -3.21 8.20 9.04
CA LYS A 24 -2.35 9.27 8.51
C LYS A 24 -0.96 8.76 8.12
N THR A 25 -0.37 7.82 8.87
CA THR A 25 0.93 7.22 8.50
C THR A 25 0.82 6.39 7.24
N ALA A 26 -0.21 5.55 7.12
CA ALA A 26 -0.45 4.75 5.92
C ALA A 26 -0.65 5.64 4.68
N PHE A 27 -1.47 6.69 4.79
CA PHE A 27 -1.72 7.63 3.71
C PHE A 27 -0.48 8.47 3.36
N TRP A 28 0.28 8.92 4.36
CA TRP A 28 1.54 9.63 4.13
C TRP A 28 2.52 8.74 3.37
N PHE A 29 2.69 7.48 3.76
CA PHE A 29 3.56 6.55 3.05
C PHE A 29 3.10 6.37 1.60
N TRP A 30 1.80 6.15 1.39
CA TRP A 30 1.19 6.01 0.07
C TRP A 30 1.50 7.21 -0.83
N MET A 31 1.22 8.44 -0.36
CA MET A 31 1.39 9.65 -1.16
C MET A 31 2.85 9.93 -1.53
N ASN A 32 3.80 9.57 -0.66
CA ASN A 32 5.22 9.86 -0.88
C ASN A 32 5.96 8.75 -1.64
N ASN A 33 5.50 7.51 -1.59
CA ASN A 33 6.26 6.36 -2.12
C ASN A 33 5.50 5.54 -3.18
N VAL A 34 4.17 5.67 -3.29
CA VAL A 34 3.35 4.76 -4.13
C VAL A 34 2.44 5.52 -5.09
N HIS A 35 1.84 6.63 -4.69
CA HIS A 35 0.79 7.29 -5.47
C HIS A 35 1.22 7.67 -6.90
N SER A 36 2.45 8.12 -7.09
CA SER A 36 2.96 8.55 -8.41
C SER A 36 3.07 7.44 -9.45
N ILE A 37 3.08 6.17 -9.03
CA ILE A 37 3.27 5.02 -9.92
C ILE A 37 1.97 4.28 -10.25
N ILE A 38 0.83 4.68 -9.68
CA ILE A 38 -0.44 3.95 -9.83
C ILE A 38 -0.84 3.76 -11.30
N GLY A 39 -0.49 4.71 -12.17
CA GLY A 39 -0.75 4.63 -13.61
C GLY A 39 0.00 3.50 -14.34
N GLN A 40 0.96 2.84 -13.70
CA GLN A 40 1.67 1.69 -14.23
C GLN A 40 0.94 0.36 -13.95
N GLY A 41 -0.11 0.38 -13.13
CA GLY A 41 -0.90 -0.78 -12.72
C GLY A 41 -0.63 -1.23 -11.28
N PHE A 42 -1.50 -2.10 -10.76
CA PHE A 42 -1.48 -2.50 -9.35
C PHE A 42 -0.18 -3.24 -8.96
N GLY A 43 0.39 -4.05 -9.85
CA GLY A 43 1.66 -4.75 -9.62
C GLY A 43 2.84 -3.80 -9.37
N ALA A 44 2.84 -2.62 -10.00
CA ALA A 44 3.84 -1.59 -9.71
C ALA A 44 3.72 -1.10 -8.25
N THR A 45 2.49 -0.96 -7.74
CA THR A 45 2.24 -0.56 -6.34
C THR A 45 2.73 -1.60 -5.35
N ILE A 46 2.54 -2.90 -5.64
CA ILE A 46 3.11 -4.00 -4.85
C ILE A 46 4.63 -3.87 -4.81
N ARG A 47 5.26 -3.64 -5.97
CA ARG A 47 6.71 -3.48 -6.09
C ARG A 47 7.24 -2.28 -5.30
N ALA A 48 6.54 -1.15 -5.29
CA ALA A 48 6.94 0.02 -4.52
C ALA A 48 6.79 -0.17 -3.01
N ILE A 49 5.81 -0.97 -2.57
CA ILE A 49 5.62 -1.31 -1.15
C ILE A 49 6.67 -2.33 -0.71
N ASN A 50 6.87 -3.40 -1.47
CA ASN A 50 7.83 -4.46 -1.17
C ASN A 50 8.29 -5.17 -2.44
N SER A 51 9.40 -4.71 -3.02
CA SER A 51 9.94 -5.27 -4.26
C SER A 51 10.40 -6.73 -4.14
N MET A 52 10.63 -7.23 -2.93
CA MET A 52 11.07 -8.61 -2.70
C MET A 52 9.96 -9.65 -2.91
N GLU A 53 8.70 -9.23 -2.96
CA GLU A 53 7.58 -10.16 -3.25
C GLU A 53 7.50 -10.48 -4.75
N CYS A 54 7.90 -9.53 -5.58
CA CYS A 54 7.83 -9.59 -7.04
C CYS A 54 8.89 -10.53 -7.66
N GLY A 55 8.71 -10.89 -8.92
CA GLY A 55 9.65 -11.73 -9.68
C GLY A 55 9.74 -13.17 -9.16
N GLY A 56 8.68 -13.64 -8.48
CA GLY A 56 8.62 -14.96 -7.85
C GLY A 56 9.24 -15.02 -6.45
N GLY A 57 9.62 -13.90 -5.83
CA GLY A 57 10.17 -13.89 -4.47
C GLY A 57 9.17 -14.32 -3.41
N ASN A 58 7.92 -13.87 -3.49
CA ASN A 58 6.81 -14.36 -2.68
C ASN A 58 5.48 -14.30 -3.45
N THR A 59 5.29 -15.25 -4.36
CA THR A 59 4.08 -15.36 -5.20
C THR A 59 2.79 -15.46 -4.38
N ALA A 60 2.82 -16.09 -3.20
CA ALA A 60 1.64 -16.19 -2.34
C ALA A 60 1.19 -14.82 -1.81
N ALA A 61 2.14 -13.97 -1.39
CA ALA A 61 1.84 -12.61 -0.96
C ALA A 61 1.32 -11.73 -2.10
N VAL A 62 1.96 -11.80 -3.28
CA VAL A 62 1.50 -11.07 -4.49
C VAL A 62 0.05 -11.45 -4.82
N ASN A 63 -0.25 -12.75 -4.90
CA ASN A 63 -1.59 -13.23 -5.20
C ASN A 63 -2.62 -12.81 -4.14
N ALA A 64 -2.25 -12.81 -2.85
CA ALA A 64 -3.13 -12.33 -1.79
C ALA A 64 -3.46 -10.84 -1.96
N ARG A 65 -2.46 -10.00 -2.27
CA ARG A 65 -2.67 -8.57 -2.55
C ARG A 65 -3.58 -8.34 -3.76
N ILE A 66 -3.37 -9.10 -4.84
CA ILE A 66 -4.21 -9.05 -6.05
C ILE A 66 -5.65 -9.46 -5.72
N GLY A 67 -5.83 -10.49 -4.88
CA GLY A 67 -7.14 -10.94 -4.41
C GLY A 67 -7.91 -9.80 -3.74
N TYR A 68 -7.33 -9.17 -2.71
CA TYR A 68 -7.98 -8.04 -2.03
C TYR A 68 -8.25 -6.86 -2.96
N TYR A 69 -7.32 -6.52 -3.86
CA TYR A 69 -7.52 -5.45 -4.83
C TYR A 69 -8.69 -5.74 -5.77
N THR A 70 -8.79 -6.97 -6.27
CA THR A 70 -9.87 -7.42 -7.14
C THR A 70 -11.21 -7.39 -6.41
N ASP A 71 -11.25 -7.86 -5.17
CA ASP A 71 -12.45 -7.85 -4.33
C ASP A 71 -12.95 -6.41 -4.06
N TYR A 72 -12.04 -5.46 -3.81
CA TYR A 72 -12.41 -4.05 -3.63
C TYR A 72 -12.85 -3.40 -4.95
N CYS A 73 -12.19 -3.69 -6.08
CA CYS A 73 -12.63 -3.20 -7.39
C CYS A 73 -14.05 -3.68 -7.73
N ASN A 74 -14.35 -4.95 -7.43
CA ASN A 74 -15.68 -5.53 -7.59
C ASN A 74 -16.72 -4.82 -6.71
N GLN A 75 -16.41 -4.57 -5.43
CA GLN A 75 -17.30 -3.85 -4.52
C GLN A 75 -17.59 -2.41 -5.00
N PHE A 76 -16.60 -1.75 -5.60
CA PHE A 76 -16.76 -0.39 -6.14
C PHE A 76 -17.26 -0.35 -7.59
N SER A 77 -17.52 -1.50 -8.21
CA SER A 77 -17.95 -1.62 -9.61
C SER A 77 -17.00 -0.91 -10.60
N VAL A 78 -15.69 -1.05 -10.38
CA VAL A 78 -14.64 -0.51 -11.26
C VAL A 78 -13.81 -1.64 -11.86
N SER A 79 -13.24 -1.41 -13.05
CA SER A 79 -12.29 -2.34 -13.64
C SER A 79 -10.98 -2.35 -12.84
N THR A 80 -10.36 -3.52 -12.68
CA THR A 80 -9.03 -3.67 -12.09
C THR A 80 -7.93 -3.09 -12.97
N GLY A 81 -8.20 -2.88 -14.26
CA GLY A 81 -7.18 -2.55 -15.25
C GLY A 81 -6.19 -3.71 -15.47
N ASP A 82 -5.08 -3.38 -16.14
CA ASP A 82 -4.01 -4.31 -16.49
C ASP A 82 -2.85 -4.26 -15.47
N ASN A 83 -1.82 -5.09 -15.67
CA ASN A 83 -0.58 -5.13 -14.87
C ASN A 83 -0.82 -5.33 -13.37
N LEU A 84 -1.68 -6.28 -13.01
CA LEU A 84 -2.01 -6.57 -11.61
C LEU A 84 -0.86 -7.23 -10.83
N SER A 85 -0.03 -8.00 -11.53
CA SER A 85 1.05 -8.78 -10.92
C SER A 85 2.41 -8.11 -11.10
N CYS A 86 3.35 -8.54 -10.26
CA CYS A 86 4.77 -8.26 -10.32
C CYS A 86 5.52 -9.54 -9.91
#